data_AF-A0A446C3Q3-F1
#
_entry.id   AF-A0A446C3Q3-F1
#
_cell.length_a   1.000
_cell.length_b   1.000
_cell.length_c   1.000
_cell.angle_alpha   90.00
_cell.angle_beta   90.00
_cell.angle_gamma   90.00
#
_symmetry.space_group_name_H-M   'P 1'
#
loop_
_entity.id
_entity.type
_entity.pdbx_description
1 polymer ?
#
loop_
_entity_poly.entity_id
_entity_poly.type
_entity_poly.pdbx_seq_one_letter_code
_entity_poly.pdbx_strand_id
1 'polypeptide(L)'
;MPVIVNGVELSDADLERELPLHAQAGNPMREAVTALVLRRVLLDEAARQGLDAADEEGAIGGLLAREATAPEADEAACRRFYQMHPERFMVGELVEADHILFQVTPSVNLDMLRAHANAVLAELLEDPSRFAAVAREQSNCPSAAVDGSLGQLGRGDTVPEFERAVFALPAGGLLPQLLQTRHGLHIVRVTHRIEGRLLPYEHVAGQIASALSAMSRDIAWRQYVKLLIGRADIQGIDLEEGEPERVFSGSAA
;
A
#
# COMPACT_ATOMS: atom_id res chain seq x y z
N MET A 1 26.70 -21.00 -10.19
CA MET A 1 26.65 -20.97 -11.67
C MET A 1 26.55 -19.51 -12.05
N PRO A 2 27.34 -19.03 -13.01
CA PRO A 2 27.23 -17.66 -13.46
C PRO A 2 25.87 -17.43 -14.13
N VAL A 3 25.32 -16.23 -13.96
CA VAL A 3 24.09 -15.81 -14.64
C VAL A 3 24.50 -15.03 -15.89
N ILE A 4 23.99 -15.44 -17.04
CA ILE A 4 24.33 -14.85 -18.34
C ILE A 4 23.05 -14.35 -19.00
N VAL A 5 23.07 -13.12 -19.51
CA VAL A 5 21.96 -12.48 -20.20
C VAL A 5 22.45 -11.99 -21.55
N ASN A 6 21.88 -12.50 -22.64
CA ASN A 6 22.25 -12.18 -24.02
C ASN A 6 23.77 -12.32 -24.30
N GLY A 7 24.38 -13.34 -23.70
CA GLY A 7 25.81 -13.61 -23.81
C GLY A 7 26.73 -12.78 -22.91
N VAL A 8 26.19 -11.92 -22.03
CA VAL A 8 26.94 -11.16 -21.04
C VAL A 8 26.74 -11.72 -19.64
N GLU A 9 27.83 -12.07 -18.98
CA GLU A 9 27.84 -12.56 -17.61
C GLU A 9 27.65 -11.40 -16.61
N LEU A 10 26.76 -11.59 -15.63
CA LEU A 10 26.59 -10.66 -14.53
C LEU A 10 27.81 -10.75 -13.59
N SER A 11 28.46 -9.62 -13.32
CA SER A 11 29.68 -9.62 -12.52
C SER A 11 29.37 -9.66 -11.01
N ASP A 12 30.27 -10.29 -10.24
CA ASP A 12 30.21 -10.26 -8.78
C ASP A 12 30.19 -8.81 -8.24
N ALA A 13 30.88 -7.89 -8.91
CA ALA A 13 30.91 -6.48 -8.53
C ALA A 13 29.58 -5.74 -8.77
N ASP A 14 28.77 -6.17 -9.75
CA ASP A 14 27.40 -5.66 -9.93
C ASP A 14 26.50 -6.20 -8.81
N LEU A 15 26.64 -7.48 -8.49
CA LEU A 15 25.87 -8.14 -7.44
C LEU A 15 26.15 -7.55 -6.05
N GLU A 16 27.42 -7.30 -5.72
CA GLU A 16 27.82 -6.66 -4.47
C GLU A 16 27.22 -5.24 -4.30
N ARG A 17 27.03 -4.52 -5.41
CA ARG A 17 26.41 -3.19 -5.41
C ARG A 17 24.89 -3.24 -5.27
N GLU A 18 24.26 -4.24 -5.89
CA GLU A 18 22.79 -4.37 -5.91
C GLU A 18 22.25 -5.01 -4.62
N LEU A 19 22.96 -5.99 -4.05
CA LEU A 19 22.50 -6.79 -2.91
C LEU A 19 22.03 -5.96 -1.69
N PRO A 20 22.71 -4.87 -1.28
CA PRO A 20 22.26 -4.05 -0.16
C PRO A 20 20.89 -3.38 -0.37
N LEU A 21 20.49 -3.14 -1.62
CA LEU A 21 19.21 -2.51 -1.96
C LEU A 21 18.02 -3.44 -1.66
N HIS A 22 18.27 -4.76 -1.63
CA HIS A 22 17.26 -5.79 -1.43
C HIS A 22 17.37 -6.46 -0.05
N ALA A 23 18.06 -5.84 0.91
CA ALA A 23 18.35 -6.46 2.22
C ALA A 23 17.09 -6.83 3.04
N GLN A 24 15.95 -6.20 2.76
CA GLN A 24 14.68 -6.46 3.44
C GLN A 24 13.82 -7.52 2.72
N ALA A 25 14.26 -8.00 1.55
CA ALA A 25 13.57 -9.02 0.79
C ALA A 25 13.53 -10.36 1.52
N GLY A 26 12.53 -11.20 1.18
CA GLY A 26 12.49 -12.59 1.66
C GLY A 26 13.67 -13.42 1.14
N ASN A 27 14.18 -13.08 -0.06
CA ASN A 27 15.41 -13.64 -0.62
C ASN A 27 16.23 -12.54 -1.32
N PRO A 28 17.06 -11.79 -0.57
CA PRO A 28 17.82 -10.64 -1.08
C PRO A 28 18.70 -10.98 -2.29
N MET A 29 19.34 -12.14 -2.26
CA MET A 29 20.21 -12.58 -3.34
C MET A 29 19.44 -12.78 -4.64
N ARG A 30 18.28 -13.44 -4.57
CA ARG A 30 17.44 -13.70 -5.75
C ARG A 30 16.86 -12.41 -6.32
N GLU A 31 16.41 -11.49 -5.48
CA GLU A 31 15.88 -10.19 -5.93
C GLU A 31 16.98 -9.33 -6.58
N ALA A 32 18.18 -9.28 -6.00
CA ALA A 32 19.31 -8.57 -6.58
C ALA A 32 19.70 -9.12 -7.96
N VAL A 33 19.82 -10.45 -8.09
CA VAL A 33 20.11 -11.09 -9.38
C VAL A 33 18.99 -10.79 -10.39
N THR A 34 17.73 -10.88 -9.98
CA THR A 34 16.58 -10.58 -10.85
C THR A 34 16.62 -9.13 -11.32
N ALA A 35 16.88 -8.16 -10.44
CA ALA A 35 17.02 -6.75 -10.79
C ALA A 35 18.12 -6.52 -11.82
N LEU A 36 19.28 -7.17 -11.66
CA LEU A 36 20.39 -7.09 -12.63
C LEU A 36 20.04 -7.71 -13.98
N VAL A 37 19.37 -8.85 -14.00
CA VAL A 37 18.89 -9.47 -15.26
C VAL A 37 17.95 -8.53 -15.99
N LEU A 38 16.97 -7.97 -15.28
CA LEU A 38 15.99 -7.04 -15.85
C LEU A 38 16.67 -5.78 -16.39
N ARG A 39 17.55 -5.16 -15.59
CA ARG A 39 18.32 -4.00 -16.01
C ARG A 39 19.10 -4.31 -17.29
N ARG A 40 19.75 -5.46 -17.35
CA ARG A 40 20.52 -5.86 -18.53
C ARG A 40 19.64 -6.03 -19.77
N VAL A 41 18.53 -6.75 -19.66
CA VAL A 41 17.56 -6.93 -20.76
C VAL A 41 17.05 -5.59 -21.28
N LEU A 42 16.75 -4.66 -20.37
CA LEU A 42 16.28 -3.31 -20.72
C LEU A 42 17.37 -2.49 -21.43
N LEU A 43 18.61 -2.54 -20.95
CA LEU A 43 19.73 -1.81 -21.56
C LEU A 43 20.09 -2.36 -22.93
N ASP A 44 20.08 -3.68 -23.11
CA ASP A 44 20.29 -4.31 -24.41
C ASP A 44 19.21 -3.88 -25.42
N GLU A 45 17.95 -3.84 -24.99
CA GLU A 45 16.85 -3.34 -25.82
C GLU A 45 16.98 -1.84 -26.10
N ALA A 46 17.31 -1.02 -25.10
CA ALA A 46 17.51 0.41 -25.28
C ALA A 46 18.63 0.70 -26.29
N ALA A 47 19.76 0.00 -26.18
CA ALA A 47 20.87 0.07 -27.14
C ALA A 47 20.43 -0.36 -28.54
N ARG A 48 19.62 -1.42 -28.67
CA ARG A 48 19.05 -1.87 -29.95
C ARG A 48 18.17 -0.79 -30.60
N GLN A 49 17.52 0.05 -29.80
CA GLN A 49 16.71 1.19 -30.25
C GLN A 49 17.50 2.51 -30.40
N GLY A 50 18.82 2.46 -30.28
CA GLY A 50 19.71 3.62 -30.43
C GLY A 50 19.65 4.61 -29.27
N LEU A 51 19.24 4.17 -28.07
CA LEU A 51 19.36 4.93 -26.84
C LEU A 51 20.76 4.72 -26.23
N ASP A 52 21.29 5.73 -25.56
CA ASP A 52 22.64 5.68 -24.98
C ASP A 52 22.66 4.84 -23.69
N ALA A 53 23.04 3.57 -23.82
CA ALA A 53 23.12 2.64 -22.69
C ALA A 53 24.23 2.98 -21.66
N ALA A 54 25.11 3.96 -21.94
CA ALA A 54 26.06 4.46 -20.94
C ALA A 54 25.37 5.32 -19.85
N ASP A 55 24.25 5.96 -20.20
CA ASP A 55 23.32 6.57 -19.25
C ASP A 55 22.16 5.60 -19.00
N GLU A 56 22.37 4.66 -18.07
CA GLU A 56 21.40 3.58 -17.82
C GLU A 56 20.00 4.11 -17.47
N GLU A 57 19.93 5.14 -16.64
CA GLU A 57 18.68 5.75 -16.20
C GLU A 57 17.99 6.45 -17.38
N GLY A 58 18.72 7.25 -18.16
CA GLY A 58 18.21 7.89 -19.36
C GLY A 58 17.77 6.91 -20.44
N ALA A 59 18.50 5.81 -20.64
CA ALA A 59 18.19 4.76 -21.59
C ALA A 59 16.89 4.03 -21.23
N ILE A 60 16.74 3.61 -19.97
CA ILE A 60 15.53 2.95 -19.48
C ILE A 60 14.33 3.92 -19.51
N GLY A 61 14.52 5.17 -19.09
CA GLY A 61 13.49 6.20 -19.16
C GLY A 61 13.05 6.50 -20.59
N GLY A 62 13.98 6.55 -21.53
CA GLY A 62 13.71 6.70 -22.96
C GLY A 62 12.94 5.52 -23.55
N LEU A 63 13.28 4.29 -23.13
CA LEU A 63 12.58 3.08 -23.55
C LEU A 63 11.15 3.05 -23.01
N LEU A 64 10.95 3.40 -21.73
CA LEU A 64 9.63 3.56 -21.12
C LEU A 64 8.78 4.58 -21.90
N ALA A 65 9.34 5.74 -22.23
CA ALA A 65 8.63 6.78 -22.97
C ALA A 65 8.21 6.35 -24.39
N ARG A 66 8.98 5.46 -25.04
CA ARG A 66 8.70 4.97 -26.39
C ARG A 66 7.71 3.79 -26.41
N GLU A 67 7.87 2.85 -25.48
CA GLU A 67 7.24 1.53 -25.57
C GLU A 67 6.03 1.39 -24.64
N ALA A 68 5.99 2.12 -23.51
CA ALA A 68 4.82 2.16 -22.64
C ALA A 68 3.76 3.14 -23.16
N THR A 69 3.47 3.08 -24.46
CA THR A 69 2.36 3.83 -25.06
C THR A 69 1.06 3.17 -24.63
N ALA A 70 0.32 3.87 -23.77
CA ALA A 70 -0.97 3.42 -23.28
C ALA A 70 -2.03 4.44 -23.65
N PRO A 71 -3.28 4.01 -23.89
CA PRO A 71 -4.36 4.95 -24.18
C PRO A 71 -4.52 5.93 -23.03
N GLU A 72 -4.63 7.22 -23.37
CA GLU A 72 -5.02 8.23 -22.38
C GLU A 72 -6.43 7.90 -21.87
N ALA A 73 -6.64 8.15 -20.58
CA ALA A 73 -7.94 7.94 -19.98
C ALA A 73 -8.96 8.94 -20.56
N ASP A 74 -9.96 8.41 -21.27
CA ASP A 74 -11.04 9.23 -21.80
C ASP A 74 -11.96 9.75 -20.67
N GLU A 75 -12.80 10.72 -21.01
CA GLU A 75 -13.73 11.32 -20.03
C GLU A 75 -14.69 10.27 -19.47
N ALA A 76 -15.11 9.29 -20.27
CA ALA A 76 -16.03 8.24 -19.84
C ALA A 76 -15.42 7.33 -18.76
N ALA A 77 -14.15 6.96 -18.92
CA ALA A 77 -13.38 6.20 -17.94
C ALA A 77 -13.17 7.02 -16.66
N CYS A 78 -12.80 8.30 -16.79
CA CYS A 78 -12.61 9.19 -15.64
C CYS A 78 -13.90 9.38 -14.82
N ARG A 79 -15.04 9.61 -15.50
CA ARG A 79 -16.34 9.73 -14.84
C ARG A 79 -16.75 8.43 -14.15
N ARG A 80 -16.51 7.28 -14.78
CA ARG A 80 -16.79 5.97 -14.18
C ARG A 80 -15.96 5.75 -12.93
N PHE A 81 -14.67 6.08 -12.98
CA PHE A 81 -13.79 5.98 -11.81
C PHE A 81 -14.26 6.85 -10.66
N TYR A 82 -14.63 8.10 -10.96
CA TYR A 82 -15.20 9.03 -9.97
C TYR A 82 -16.48 8.48 -9.31
N GLN A 83 -17.38 7.90 -10.10
CA GLN A 83 -18.65 7.34 -9.62
C GLN A 83 -18.47 6.05 -8.80
N MET A 84 -17.47 5.23 -9.14
CA MET A 84 -17.20 3.97 -8.46
C MET A 84 -16.42 4.14 -7.15
N HIS A 85 -15.73 5.28 -6.99
CA HIS A 85 -14.87 5.56 -5.84
C HIS A 85 -15.12 6.95 -5.22
N PRO A 86 -16.37 7.31 -4.88
CA PRO A 86 -16.69 8.62 -4.34
C PRO A 86 -15.91 8.93 -3.06
N GLU A 87 -15.60 7.92 -2.25
CA GLU A 87 -14.86 8.03 -1.01
C GLU A 87 -13.46 8.64 -1.18
N ARG A 88 -12.83 8.44 -2.35
CA ARG A 88 -11.50 8.99 -2.66
C ARG A 88 -11.54 10.49 -2.96
N PHE A 89 -12.71 11.03 -3.24
CA PHE A 89 -12.91 12.43 -3.61
C PHE A 89 -13.74 13.20 -2.57
N MET A 90 -13.99 12.58 -1.42
CA MET A 90 -14.58 13.25 -0.27
C MET A 90 -13.51 14.07 0.45
N VAL A 91 -13.84 15.30 0.81
CA VAL A 91 -12.97 16.18 1.60
C VAL A 91 -13.72 16.74 2.80
N GLY A 92 -12.98 17.01 3.87
CA GLY A 92 -13.52 17.62 5.09
C GLY A 92 -14.37 16.67 5.94
N GLU A 93 -14.35 15.36 5.64
CA GLU A 93 -14.94 14.37 6.54
C GLU A 93 -14.06 14.26 7.79
N LEU A 94 -14.65 14.48 8.96
CA LEU A 94 -13.96 14.38 10.24
C LEU A 94 -14.81 13.54 11.20
N VAL A 95 -14.15 12.67 11.94
CA VAL A 95 -14.77 11.86 13.00
C VAL A 95 -14.05 12.12 14.31
N GLU A 96 -14.82 12.34 15.37
CA GLU A 96 -14.29 12.33 16.73
C GLU A 96 -14.52 10.94 17.30
N ALA A 97 -13.43 10.30 17.72
CA ALA A 97 -13.46 8.92 18.17
C ALA A 97 -12.71 8.73 19.48
N ASP A 98 -13.21 7.79 20.27
CA ASP A 98 -12.55 7.28 21.46
C ASP A 98 -12.26 5.79 21.26
N HIS A 99 -11.18 5.31 21.87
CA HIS A 99 -10.84 3.88 21.83
C HIS A 99 -10.30 3.35 23.15
N ILE A 100 -10.42 2.03 23.31
CA ILE A 100 -9.78 1.26 24.38
C ILE A 100 -8.90 0.21 23.70
N LEU A 101 -7.59 0.29 23.94
CA LEU A 101 -6.61 -0.62 23.35
C LEU A 101 -6.24 -1.72 24.34
N PHE A 102 -6.44 -2.97 23.94
CA PHE A 102 -5.86 -4.14 24.56
C PHE A 102 -4.64 -4.57 23.73
N GLN A 103 -3.45 -4.19 24.20
CA GLN A 103 -2.22 -4.40 23.43
C GLN A 103 -1.86 -5.89 23.38
N VAL A 104 -1.56 -6.38 22.19
CA VAL A 104 -1.06 -7.73 21.99
C VAL A 104 0.47 -7.71 22.12
N THR A 105 1.00 -8.49 23.06
CA THR A 105 2.44 -8.71 23.24
C THR A 105 2.78 -10.19 23.05
N PRO A 106 4.03 -10.55 22.71
CA PRO A 106 4.42 -11.95 22.49
C PRO A 106 4.17 -12.88 23.69
N SER A 107 4.14 -12.31 24.90
CA SER A 107 3.98 -13.05 26.15
C SER A 107 2.52 -13.21 26.59
N VAL A 108 1.57 -12.55 25.91
CA VAL A 108 0.16 -12.57 26.27
C VAL A 108 -0.56 -13.76 25.63
N ASN A 109 -1.37 -14.45 26.42
CA ASN A 109 -2.33 -15.42 25.90
C ASN A 109 -3.45 -14.66 25.17
N LEU A 110 -3.45 -14.75 23.84
CA LEU A 110 -4.39 -14.05 22.96
C LEU A 110 -5.85 -14.41 23.22
N ASP A 111 -6.14 -15.66 23.53
CA ASP A 111 -7.52 -16.11 23.74
C ASP A 111 -8.08 -15.52 25.04
N MET A 112 -7.27 -15.49 26.10
CA MET A 112 -7.64 -14.84 27.35
C MET A 112 -7.81 -13.33 27.19
N LEU A 113 -6.91 -12.67 26.46
CA LEU A 113 -7.03 -11.23 26.17
C LEU A 113 -8.30 -10.93 25.39
N ARG A 114 -8.60 -11.73 24.36
CA ARG A 114 -9.81 -11.58 23.55
C ARG A 114 -11.07 -11.82 24.36
N ALA A 115 -11.09 -12.84 25.22
CA ALA A 115 -12.21 -13.11 26.11
C ALA A 115 -12.47 -11.93 27.06
N HIS A 116 -11.41 -11.37 27.66
CA HIS A 116 -11.49 -10.19 28.50
C HIS A 116 -12.01 -8.97 27.72
N ALA A 117 -11.42 -8.67 26.56
CA ALA A 117 -11.84 -7.53 25.75
C ALA A 117 -13.31 -7.65 25.31
N ASN A 118 -13.79 -8.85 24.99
CA ASN A 118 -15.20 -9.09 24.66
C ASN A 118 -16.13 -8.88 25.86
N ALA A 119 -15.71 -9.28 27.07
CA ALA A 119 -16.50 -9.02 28.29
C ALA A 119 -16.65 -7.51 28.53
N VAL A 120 -15.55 -6.76 28.40
CA VAL A 120 -15.56 -5.29 28.50
C VAL A 120 -16.44 -4.66 27.42
N LEU A 121 -16.36 -5.15 26.18
CA LEU A 121 -17.22 -4.68 25.10
C LEU A 121 -18.70 -4.93 25.40
N ALA A 122 -19.06 -6.11 25.93
CA ALA A 122 -20.43 -6.43 26.30
C ALA A 122 -20.97 -5.46 27.37
N GLU A 123 -20.18 -5.17 28.40
CA GLU A 123 -20.55 -4.17 29.41
C GLU A 123 -20.77 -2.77 28.80
N LEU A 124 -19.91 -2.37 27.86
CA LEU A 124 -20.01 -1.06 27.20
C LEU A 124 -21.15 -0.98 26.19
N LEU A 125 -21.60 -2.11 25.64
CA LEU A 125 -22.79 -2.16 24.79
C LEU A 125 -24.07 -2.01 25.62
N GLU A 126 -24.08 -2.51 26.86
CA GLU A 126 -25.19 -2.32 27.80
C GLU A 126 -25.21 -0.90 28.38
N ASP A 127 -24.03 -0.35 28.72
CA ASP A 127 -23.89 1.00 29.26
C ASP A 127 -22.71 1.77 28.63
N PRO A 128 -22.93 2.42 27.47
CA PRO A 128 -21.91 3.21 26.78
C PRO A 128 -21.41 4.42 27.59
N SER A 129 -22.12 4.84 28.65
CA SER A 129 -21.72 5.99 29.46
C SER A 129 -20.45 5.72 30.28
N ARG A 130 -20.14 4.44 30.54
CA ARG A 130 -18.95 4.02 31.30
C ARG A 130 -17.66 4.06 30.50
N PHE A 131 -17.72 4.31 29.18
CA PHE A 131 -16.57 4.21 28.28
C PHE A 131 -15.34 4.98 28.78
N ALA A 132 -15.51 6.23 29.21
CA ALA A 132 -14.41 7.06 29.69
C ALA A 132 -13.71 6.46 30.94
N ALA A 133 -14.50 5.91 31.86
CA ALA A 133 -13.97 5.25 33.06
C ALA A 133 -13.22 3.96 32.69
N VAL A 134 -13.84 3.12 31.86
CA VAL A 134 -13.23 1.87 31.40
C VAL A 134 -11.97 2.13 30.59
N ALA A 135 -11.93 3.18 29.76
CA ALA A 135 -10.75 3.58 29.00
C ALA A 135 -9.58 3.94 29.92
N ARG A 136 -9.83 4.73 30.98
CA ARG A 136 -8.82 5.07 32.00
C ARG A 136 -8.27 3.85 32.73
N GLU A 137 -9.13 2.86 33.00
CA GLU A 137 -8.78 1.69 33.80
C GLU A 137 -8.11 0.58 33.00
N GLN A 138 -8.54 0.36 31.76
CA GLN A 138 -8.23 -0.86 31.00
C GLN A 138 -7.38 -0.59 29.75
N SER A 139 -7.39 0.62 29.20
CA SER A 139 -6.68 0.89 27.93
C SER A 139 -5.17 0.93 28.13
N ASN A 140 -4.43 0.26 27.24
CA ASN A 140 -2.97 0.32 27.16
C ASN A 140 -2.46 1.48 26.29
N CYS A 141 -3.36 2.30 25.73
CA CYS A 141 -2.97 3.46 24.93
C CYS A 141 -2.75 4.69 25.84
N PRO A 142 -1.79 5.59 25.53
CA PRO A 142 -1.64 6.87 26.24
C PRO A 142 -2.91 7.74 26.25
N SER A 143 -3.81 7.56 25.28
CA SER A 143 -5.12 8.21 25.24
C SER A 143 -6.00 7.88 26.45
N ALA A 144 -5.70 6.82 27.21
CA ALA A 144 -6.35 6.53 28.48
C ALA A 144 -6.34 7.73 29.44
N ALA A 145 -5.29 8.56 29.41
CA ALA A 145 -5.19 9.77 30.24
C ALA A 145 -6.20 10.87 29.86
N VAL A 146 -6.77 10.79 28.65
CA VAL A 146 -7.81 11.68 28.12
C VAL A 146 -9.05 10.87 27.73
N ASP A 147 -9.42 9.92 28.59
CA ASP A 147 -10.66 9.15 28.52
C ASP A 147 -10.79 8.26 27.27
N GLY A 148 -9.64 7.90 26.68
CA GLY A 148 -9.54 7.13 25.45
C GLY A 148 -9.69 7.96 24.18
N SER A 149 -9.76 9.30 24.30
CA SER A 149 -10.02 10.17 23.15
C SER A 149 -8.84 10.22 22.18
N LEU A 150 -9.17 10.11 20.89
CA LEU A 150 -8.24 10.29 19.78
C LEU A 150 -8.36 11.69 19.15
N GLY A 151 -9.31 12.50 19.63
CA GLY A 151 -9.62 13.80 19.03
C GLY A 151 -10.29 13.66 17.66
N GLN A 152 -10.10 14.67 16.81
CA GLN A 152 -10.61 14.68 15.44
C GLN A 152 -9.68 13.91 14.51
N LEU A 153 -10.24 12.97 13.77
CA LEU A 153 -9.55 12.13 12.80
C LEU A 153 -10.11 12.42 11.40
N GLY A 154 -9.22 12.67 10.46
CA GLY A 154 -9.46 12.65 9.02
C GLY A 154 -9.08 11.31 8.40
N ARG A 155 -9.41 11.16 7.11
CA ARG A 155 -8.94 10.02 6.32
C ARG A 155 -7.42 10.10 6.16
N GLY A 156 -6.73 8.99 6.38
CA GLY A 156 -5.27 8.86 6.35
C GLY A 156 -4.58 8.99 7.71
N ASP A 157 -5.28 9.43 8.76
CA ASP A 157 -4.68 9.67 10.08
C ASP A 157 -4.43 8.38 10.89
N THR A 158 -5.10 7.28 10.51
CA THR A 158 -5.04 6.00 11.24
C THR A 158 -4.75 4.83 10.31
N VAL A 159 -4.50 3.65 10.90
CA VAL A 159 -4.28 2.42 10.10
C VAL A 159 -5.55 2.03 9.33
N PRO A 160 -5.43 1.45 8.13
CA PRO A 160 -6.57 1.23 7.23
C PRO A 160 -7.72 0.42 7.84
N GLU A 161 -7.42 -0.56 8.69
CA GLU A 161 -8.43 -1.36 9.39
C GLU A 161 -9.26 -0.52 10.37
N PHE A 162 -8.60 0.41 11.06
CA PHE A 162 -9.22 1.30 12.04
C PHE A 162 -10.05 2.38 11.35
N GLU A 163 -9.48 3.02 10.33
CA GLU A 163 -10.18 4.03 9.55
C GLU A 163 -11.50 3.49 8.99
N ARG A 164 -11.49 2.32 8.34
CA ARG A 164 -12.69 1.72 7.76
C ARG A 164 -13.80 1.51 8.79
N ALA A 165 -13.46 1.12 10.01
CA ALA A 165 -14.44 0.89 11.07
C ALA A 165 -15.02 2.21 11.61
N VAL A 166 -14.16 3.20 11.87
CA VAL A 166 -14.58 4.48 12.47
C VAL A 166 -15.44 5.28 11.49
N PHE A 167 -15.01 5.39 10.23
CA PHE A 167 -15.75 6.15 9.22
C PHE A 167 -17.03 5.44 8.74
N ALA A 168 -17.22 4.16 9.05
CA ALA A 168 -18.48 3.45 8.81
C ALA A 168 -19.48 3.55 9.98
N LEU A 169 -19.03 3.98 11.15
CA LEU A 169 -19.85 4.03 12.36
C LEU A 169 -20.61 5.38 12.43
N PRO A 170 -21.91 5.39 12.76
CA PRO A 170 -22.66 6.62 12.92
C PRO A 170 -22.18 7.41 14.16
N ALA A 171 -22.43 8.72 14.16
CA ALA A 171 -22.17 9.57 15.33
C ALA A 171 -22.93 9.05 16.56
N GLY A 172 -22.25 8.98 17.70
CA GLY A 172 -22.74 8.39 18.95
C GLY A 172 -22.70 6.85 18.99
N GLY A 173 -22.25 6.19 17.91
CA GLY A 173 -22.20 4.74 17.82
C GLY A 173 -20.99 4.12 18.54
N LEU A 174 -21.20 2.95 19.15
CA LEU A 174 -20.16 2.04 19.63
C LEU A 174 -20.07 0.86 18.66
N LEU A 175 -18.86 0.47 18.25
CA LEU A 175 -18.67 -0.68 17.37
C LEU A 175 -19.05 -1.97 18.13
N PRO A 176 -19.97 -2.81 17.63
CA PRO A 176 -20.49 -3.96 18.37
C PRO A 176 -19.56 -5.17 18.39
N GLN A 177 -18.33 -5.01 17.90
CA GLN A 177 -17.32 -6.05 17.83
C GLN A 177 -15.93 -5.46 18.08
N LEU A 178 -15.01 -6.30 18.55
CA LEU A 178 -13.60 -5.91 18.67
C LEU A 178 -13.01 -5.67 17.29
N LEU A 179 -12.28 -4.56 17.16
CA LEU A 179 -11.49 -4.26 15.99
C LEU A 179 -10.06 -4.75 16.22
N GLN A 180 -9.54 -5.58 15.33
CA GLN A 180 -8.15 -6.04 15.38
C GLN A 180 -7.29 -5.18 14.45
N THR A 181 -6.16 -4.69 14.96
CA THR A 181 -5.11 -4.03 14.16
C THR A 181 -3.74 -4.58 14.54
N ARG A 182 -2.69 -4.13 13.85
CA ARG A 182 -1.30 -4.46 14.20
C ARG A 182 -0.92 -4.08 15.64
N HIS A 183 -1.65 -3.18 16.28
CA HIS A 183 -1.39 -2.73 17.65
C HIS A 183 -2.09 -3.57 18.72
N GLY A 184 -3.09 -4.38 18.35
CA GLY A 184 -3.86 -5.20 19.28
C GLY A 184 -5.36 -5.21 18.99
N LEU A 185 -6.16 -5.39 20.05
CA LEU A 185 -7.61 -5.39 19.99
C LEU A 185 -8.15 -4.05 20.49
N HIS A 186 -9.14 -3.49 19.78
CA HIS A 186 -9.68 -2.17 20.05
C HIS A 186 -11.19 -2.25 20.26
N ILE A 187 -11.68 -1.52 21.26
CA ILE A 187 -13.08 -1.12 21.36
C ILE A 187 -13.16 0.33 20.90
N VAL A 188 -14.06 0.66 19.99
CA VAL A 188 -14.10 1.97 19.31
C VAL A 188 -15.49 2.57 19.39
N ARG A 189 -15.56 3.85 19.75
CA ARG A 189 -16.79 4.64 19.73
C ARG A 189 -16.57 5.92 18.93
N VAL A 190 -17.55 6.31 18.13
CA VAL A 190 -17.58 7.63 17.47
C VAL A 190 -18.50 8.53 18.27
N THR A 191 -17.99 9.67 18.74
CA THR A 191 -18.76 10.64 19.51
C THR A 191 -19.42 11.66 18.59
N HIS A 192 -18.69 12.15 17.60
CA HIS A 192 -19.16 13.15 16.65
C HIS A 192 -18.69 12.83 15.23
N ARG A 193 -19.46 13.26 14.23
CA ARG A 193 -19.11 13.14 12.82
C ARG A 193 -19.47 14.41 12.06
N ILE A 194 -18.53 14.87 11.25
CA ILE A 194 -18.73 15.91 10.26
C ILE A 194 -18.70 15.20 8.90
N GLU A 195 -19.83 15.21 8.20
CA GLU A 195 -19.91 14.63 6.86
C GLU A 195 -18.96 15.35 5.91
N GLY A 196 -18.22 14.55 5.13
CA GLY A 196 -17.42 15.07 4.04
C GLY A 196 -18.31 15.63 2.92
N ARG A 197 -17.73 16.52 2.13
CA ARG A 197 -18.32 16.91 0.86
C ARG A 197 -17.60 16.20 -0.27
N LEU A 198 -18.36 15.63 -1.19
CA LEU A 198 -17.82 15.12 -2.44
C LEU A 198 -17.36 16.31 -3.30
N LEU A 199 -16.10 16.32 -3.70
CA LEU A 199 -15.59 17.33 -4.63
C LEU A 199 -16.27 17.16 -5.99
N PRO A 200 -16.73 18.25 -6.66
CA PRO A 200 -17.27 18.15 -8.01
C PRO A 200 -16.24 17.54 -8.96
N TYR A 201 -16.71 16.71 -9.90
CA TYR A 201 -15.85 16.00 -10.85
C TYR A 201 -14.85 16.93 -11.56
N GLU A 202 -15.28 18.14 -11.91
CA GLU A 202 -14.48 19.14 -12.63
C GLU A 202 -13.21 19.54 -11.86
N HIS A 203 -13.22 19.45 -10.53
CA HIS A 203 -12.07 19.78 -9.69
C HIS A 203 -11.03 18.66 -9.63
N VAL A 204 -11.45 17.42 -9.90
CA VAL A 204 -10.61 16.22 -9.77
C VAL A 204 -10.35 15.52 -11.11
N ALA A 205 -11.04 15.91 -12.19
CA ALA A 205 -10.97 15.26 -13.50
C ALA A 205 -9.53 15.13 -14.02
N GLY A 206 -8.73 16.20 -13.93
CA GLY A 206 -7.32 16.17 -14.37
C GLY A 206 -6.43 15.24 -13.53
N GLN A 207 -6.71 15.13 -12.23
CA GLN A 207 -6.00 14.20 -11.34
C GLN A 207 -6.38 12.75 -11.67
N ILE A 208 -7.67 12.48 -11.88
CA ILE A 208 -8.17 11.17 -12.28
C ILE A 208 -7.58 10.75 -13.63
N ALA A 209 -7.61 11.63 -14.63
CA ALA A 209 -7.06 11.35 -15.95
C ALA A 209 -5.57 11.01 -15.88
N SER A 210 -4.79 11.81 -15.14
CA SER A 210 -3.37 11.56 -14.91
C SER A 210 -3.13 10.22 -14.22
N ALA A 211 -3.89 9.90 -13.16
CA ALA A 211 -3.75 8.66 -12.42
C ALA A 211 -4.10 7.44 -13.28
N LEU A 212 -5.24 7.45 -13.97
CA LEU A 212 -5.66 6.34 -14.84
C LEU A 212 -4.70 6.13 -16.00
N SER A 213 -4.19 7.21 -16.60
CA SER A 213 -3.21 7.13 -17.69
C SER A 213 -1.87 6.60 -17.18
N ALA A 214 -1.43 7.00 -15.99
CA ALA A 214 -0.25 6.45 -15.34
C ALA A 214 -0.39 4.94 -15.05
N MET A 215 -1.55 4.50 -14.54
CA MET A 215 -1.84 3.08 -14.32
C MET A 215 -1.85 2.29 -15.64
N SER A 216 -2.42 2.86 -16.71
CA SER A 216 -2.43 2.21 -18.02
C SER A 216 -1.01 2.06 -18.60
N ARG A 217 -0.16 3.09 -18.44
CA ARG A 217 1.26 3.05 -18.83
C ARG A 217 2.05 2.02 -18.02
N ASP A 218 1.83 1.93 -16.72
CA ASP A 218 2.47 0.92 -15.86
C ASP A 218 2.11 -0.51 -16.32
N ILE A 219 0.84 -0.76 -16.65
CA ILE A 219 0.39 -2.04 -17.20
C ILE A 219 1.09 -2.33 -18.54
N ALA A 220 1.10 -1.36 -19.46
CA ALA A 220 1.75 -1.51 -20.76
C ALA A 220 3.25 -1.80 -20.61
N TRP A 221 3.92 -1.10 -19.70
CA TRP A 221 5.33 -1.30 -19.39
C TRP A 221 5.60 -2.72 -18.87
N ARG A 222 4.83 -3.19 -17.89
CA ARG A 222 4.97 -4.57 -17.36
C ARG A 222 4.79 -5.62 -18.45
N GLN A 223 3.81 -5.43 -19.33
CA GLN A 223 3.59 -6.31 -20.48
C GLN A 223 4.78 -6.30 -21.44
N TYR A 224 5.33 -5.11 -21.72
CA TYR A 224 6.49 -4.95 -22.58
C TYR A 224 7.73 -5.64 -21.99
N VAL A 225 8.01 -5.44 -20.70
CA VAL A 225 9.11 -6.11 -20.00
C VAL A 225 8.95 -7.63 -20.04
N LYS A 226 7.74 -8.15 -19.81
CA LYS A 226 7.47 -9.60 -19.93
C LYS A 226 7.79 -10.13 -21.32
N LEU A 227 7.48 -9.37 -22.38
CA LEU A 227 7.84 -9.75 -23.75
C LEU A 227 9.35 -9.73 -23.99
N LEU A 228 10.09 -8.76 -23.44
CA LEU A 228 11.55 -8.71 -23.57
C LEU A 228 12.23 -9.88 -22.88
N ILE A 229 11.80 -10.21 -21.66
CA ILE A 229 12.32 -11.38 -20.92
C ILE A 229 12.09 -12.66 -21.72
N GLY A 230 10.89 -12.83 -22.29
CA GLY A 230 10.58 -14.01 -23.12
C GLY A 230 11.38 -14.10 -24.43
N ARG A 231 12.03 -13.02 -24.86
CA ARG A 231 12.90 -12.97 -26.05
C ARG A 231 14.39 -13.04 -25.71
N ALA A 232 14.76 -12.78 -24.45
CA ALA A 232 16.15 -12.75 -24.01
C ALA A 232 16.69 -14.18 -23.82
N ASP A 233 17.98 -14.37 -24.10
CA ASP A 233 18.70 -15.60 -23.73
C ASP A 233 19.22 -15.44 -22.30
N ILE A 234 18.55 -16.09 -21.35
CA ILE A 234 18.86 -16.00 -19.92
C ILE A 234 19.29 -17.40 -19.44
N GLN A 235 20.49 -17.48 -18.86
CA GLN A 235 21.08 -18.72 -18.38
C GLN A 235 21.49 -18.56 -16.91
N GLY A 236 21.44 -19.66 -16.15
CA GLY A 236 21.89 -19.68 -14.75
C GLY A 236 20.84 -19.23 -13.72
N ILE A 237 19.67 -18.75 -14.17
CA ILE A 237 18.51 -18.44 -13.33
C ILE A 237 17.22 -18.77 -14.09
N ASP A 238 16.21 -19.26 -13.37
CA ASP A 238 14.84 -19.36 -13.84
C ASP A 238 14.02 -18.24 -13.18
N LEU A 239 13.37 -17.40 -14.00
CA LEU A 239 12.56 -16.28 -13.54
C LEU A 239 11.11 -16.75 -13.45
N GLU A 240 10.58 -16.85 -12.23
CA GLU A 240 9.20 -17.28 -12.02
C GLU A 240 8.20 -16.20 -12.50
N GLU A 241 6.98 -16.62 -12.84
CA GLU A 241 5.92 -15.68 -13.22
C GLU A 241 5.64 -14.67 -12.09
N GLY A 242 5.74 -13.38 -12.42
CA GLY A 242 5.49 -12.28 -11.48
C GLY A 242 6.70 -11.84 -10.66
N GLU A 243 7.84 -12.55 -10.70
CA GLU A 243 9.09 -12.05 -10.10
C GLU A 243 9.58 -10.73 -10.73
N PRO A 244 9.55 -10.57 -12.07
CA PRO A 244 9.90 -9.30 -12.69
C PRO A 244 9.05 -8.15 -12.18
N GLU A 245 7.75 -8.39 -12.01
CA GLU A 245 6.77 -7.37 -11.61
C GLU A 245 6.98 -6.92 -10.15
N ARG A 246 7.41 -7.82 -9.27
CA ARG A 246 7.70 -7.51 -7.86
C ARG A 246 8.86 -6.53 -7.73
N VAL A 247 9.94 -6.76 -8.49
CA VAL A 247 11.14 -5.90 -8.47
C VAL A 247 10.81 -4.47 -8.90
N PHE A 248 9.93 -4.27 -9.89
CA PHE A 248 9.50 -2.91 -10.29
C PHE A 248 8.49 -2.30 -9.32
N SER A 249 7.63 -3.10 -8.69
CA SER A 249 6.63 -2.59 -7.74
C SER A 249 7.20 -2.16 -6.38
N GLY A 250 8.38 -2.66 -6.01
CA GLY A 250 9.03 -2.39 -4.72
C GLY A 250 9.50 -0.95 -4.50
N SER A 251 9.45 -0.09 -5.53
CA SER A 251 9.80 1.34 -5.41
C SER A 251 8.60 2.25 -5.11
N ALA A 252 7.39 1.71 -4.98
CA ALA A 252 6.17 2.47 -4.71
C ALA A 252 5.34 1.82 -3.59
N ALA A 253 5.90 1.81 -2.38
CA ALA A 253 5.17 1.58 -1.14
C ALA A 253 5.55 2.65 -0.11
#